data_AF-A0AAU1QTB4-F1
#
_entry.id   AF-A0AAU1QTB4-F1
#
_cell.length_a   1.000
_cell.length_b   1.000
_cell.length_c   1.000
_cell.angle_alpha   90.00
_cell.angle_beta   90.00
_cell.angle_gamma   90.00
#
_symmetry.space_group_name_H-M   'P 1'
#
loop_
_entity.id
_entity.type
_entity.pdbx_description
1 polymer ?
#
loop_
_entity_poly.entity_id
_entity_poly.type
_entity_poly.pdbx_seq_one_letter_code
_entity_poly.pdbx_strand_id
1 'polypeptide(L)'
;MSPSDEAHEGHEEPPQGPARRSRPQRKQVLLRLDPLVYDALARWAGDDLRSANAQIEFLLRRALAEAGRLPGSAGPLPRRGRPPKGPTGGDAE
;
A
#
# COMPACT_ATOMS: atom_id res chain seq x y z
N MET A 1 28.87 8.69 -56.49
CA MET A 1 28.42 7.38 -55.96
C MET A 1 28.62 7.40 -54.46
N SER A 2 27.51 7.36 -53.72
CA SER A 2 27.45 6.98 -52.30
C SER A 2 27.85 5.47 -52.16
N PRO A 3 28.12 4.94 -50.95
CA PRO A 3 27.14 4.90 -49.87
C PRO A 3 27.65 5.37 -48.51
N SER A 4 26.75 6.05 -47.80
CA SER A 4 26.81 6.30 -46.37
C SER A 4 26.64 4.97 -45.64
N ASP A 5 27.59 4.62 -44.78
CA ASP A 5 27.42 3.51 -43.85
C ASP A 5 26.53 4.02 -42.70
N GLU A 6 25.23 3.83 -42.86
CA GLU A 6 24.22 4.08 -41.83
C GLU A 6 24.44 3.08 -40.69
N ALA A 7 25.20 3.51 -39.68
CA ALA A 7 25.16 2.89 -38.37
C ALA A 7 23.75 3.11 -37.80
N HIS A 8 22.86 2.15 -38.06
CA HIS A 8 21.59 2.00 -37.37
C HIS A 8 21.90 1.71 -35.89
N GLU A 9 22.04 2.77 -35.09
CA GLU A 9 21.97 2.70 -33.64
C GLU A 9 20.53 2.29 -33.27
N GLY A 10 20.34 0.97 -33.19
CA GLY A 10 19.15 0.35 -32.66
C GLY A 10 18.90 0.91 -31.26
N HIS A 11 17.89 1.75 -31.14
CA HIS A 11 17.33 2.15 -29.87
C HIS A 11 16.68 0.91 -29.24
N GLU A 12 17.45 0.19 -28.44
CA GLU A 12 16.89 -0.88 -27.62
C GLU A 12 16.13 -0.23 -26.45
N GLU A 13 14.86 0.08 -26.69
CA GLU A 13 13.91 0.48 -25.64
C GLU A 13 13.91 -0.62 -24.57
N PRO A 14 14.25 -0.30 -23.31
CA PRO A 14 14.28 -1.32 -22.27
C PRO A 14 12.85 -1.85 -22.07
N PRO A 15 12.69 -3.16 -21.83
CA PRO A 15 11.37 -3.77 -21.69
C PRO A 15 10.63 -3.11 -20.54
N GLN A 16 9.46 -2.54 -20.85
CA GLN A 16 8.55 -1.94 -19.88
C GLN A 16 8.11 -3.04 -18.90
N GLY A 17 8.81 -3.14 -17.77
CA GLY A 17 8.46 -4.03 -16.67
C GLY A 17 7.02 -3.77 -16.19
N PRO A 18 6.35 -4.76 -15.56
CA PRO A 18 4.93 -4.66 -15.26
C PRO A 18 4.64 -3.41 -14.45
N ALA A 19 3.84 -2.51 -15.02
CA ALA A 19 3.41 -1.27 -14.39
C ALA A 19 2.89 -1.59 -12.98
N ARG A 20 3.63 -1.11 -11.96
CA ARG A 20 3.24 -1.29 -10.57
C ARG A 20 1.90 -0.59 -10.39
N ARG A 21 0.80 -1.35 -10.32
CA ARG A 21 -0.53 -0.80 -9.98
C ARG A 21 -0.35 0.11 -8.78
N SER A 22 -0.61 1.42 -8.97
CA SER A 22 -0.50 2.37 -7.88
C SER A 22 -1.48 1.94 -6.79
N ARG A 23 -0.99 1.77 -5.56
CA ARG A 23 -1.90 1.50 -4.45
C ARG A 23 -2.72 2.77 -4.23
N PRO A 24 -4.06 2.69 -4.17
CA PRO A 24 -4.88 3.85 -3.88
C PRO A 24 -4.41 4.46 -2.55
N GLN A 25 -4.30 5.79 -2.54
CA GLN A 25 -3.85 6.52 -1.37
C GLN A 25 -4.83 6.29 -0.21
N ARG A 26 -4.30 5.99 0.98
CA ARG A 26 -5.14 5.78 2.16
C ARG A 26 -5.75 7.11 2.59
N LYS A 27 -7.07 7.13 2.78
CA LYS A 27 -7.77 8.28 3.34
C LYS A 27 -7.44 8.40 4.83
N GLN A 28 -7.00 9.58 5.26
CA GLN A 28 -6.83 9.90 6.68
C GLN A 28 -8.13 10.50 7.21
N VAL A 29 -8.57 10.04 8.38
CA VAL A 29 -9.81 10.49 9.03
C VAL A 29 -9.53 10.74 10.50
N LEU A 30 -10.02 11.86 11.04
CA LEU A 30 -10.01 12.12 12.48
C LEU A 30 -11.18 11.38 13.14
N LEU A 31 -10.86 10.48 14.07
CA LEU A 31 -11.85 9.75 14.86
C LEU A 31 -11.95 10.36 16.25
N ARG A 32 -13.18 10.66 16.68
CA ARG A 32 -13.46 10.99 18.08
C ARG A 32 -13.85 9.71 18.80
N LEU A 33 -13.05 9.33 19.79
CA LEU A 33 -13.26 8.13 20.59
C LEU A 33 -13.27 8.52 22.06
N ASP A 34 -14.03 7.78 22.85
CA ASP A 34 -13.86 7.81 24.30
C ASP A 34 -12.42 7.37 24.65
N PRO A 35 -11.72 8.06 25.56
CA PRO A 35 -10.33 7.73 25.90
C PRO A 35 -10.16 6.30 26.42
N LEU A 36 -11.10 5.80 27.23
CA LEU A 36 -11.02 4.44 27.79
C LEU A 36 -11.21 3.38 26.70
N VAL A 37 -12.05 3.67 25.71
CA VAL A 37 -12.21 2.81 24.53
C VAL A 37 -10.92 2.78 23.71
N TYR A 38 -10.28 3.92 23.49
CA TYR A 38 -8.99 3.96 22.81
C TYR A 38 -7.92 3.14 23.55
N ASP A 39 -7.83 3.29 24.88
CA ASP A 39 -6.86 2.56 25.68
C ASP A 39 -7.09 1.04 25.63
N ALA A 40 -8.34 0.59 25.66
CA ALA A 40 -8.68 -0.81 25.50
C ALA A 40 -8.25 -1.35 24.12
N LEU A 41 -8.51 -0.58 23.05
CA LEU A 41 -8.07 -0.94 21.69
C LEU A 41 -6.55 -0.96 21.56
N ALA A 42 -5.85 -0.01 22.19
CA ALA A 42 -4.39 0.08 22.16
C ALA A 42 -3.75 -1.11 22.89
N ARG A 43 -4.26 -1.51 24.06
CA ARG A 43 -3.81 -2.70 24.79
C ARG A 43 -4.02 -3.96 23.96
N TRP A 44 -5.22 -4.16 23.42
CA TRP A 44 -5.51 -5.32 22.58
C TRP A 44 -4.63 -5.37 21.32
N ALA A 45 -4.39 -4.22 20.68
CA ALA A 45 -3.47 -4.14 19.56
C ALA A 45 -2.05 -4.58 19.96
N GLY A 46 -1.59 -4.17 21.15
CA GLY A 46 -0.30 -4.57 21.74
C GLY A 46 -0.20 -6.09 21.92
N ASP A 47 -1.20 -6.70 22.53
CA ASP A 47 -1.27 -8.16 22.74
C ASP A 47 -1.19 -8.94 21.43
N ASP A 48 -1.84 -8.39 20.39
CA ASP A 48 -1.83 -9.00 19.08
C ASP A 48 -0.50 -8.80 18.34
N LEU A 49 0.35 -7.83 18.71
CA LEU A 49 1.51 -7.28 17.97
C LEU A 49 1.13 -6.39 16.76
N ARG A 50 0.09 -5.56 16.88
CA ARG A 50 -0.38 -4.60 15.85
C ARG A 50 -0.23 -3.16 16.35
N SER A 51 -0.20 -2.22 15.41
CA SER A 51 -0.49 -0.83 15.76
C SER A 51 -1.98 -0.66 16.04
N ALA A 52 -2.34 0.34 16.85
CA ALA A 52 -3.74 0.70 17.11
C ALA A 52 -4.52 0.94 15.80
N ASN A 53 -3.94 1.64 14.82
CA ASN A 53 -4.58 1.86 13.51
C ASN A 53 -4.83 0.55 12.75
N ALA A 54 -3.88 -0.39 12.78
CA ALA A 54 -4.07 -1.68 12.13
C ALA A 54 -5.15 -2.52 12.82
N GLN A 55 -5.27 -2.42 14.15
CA GLN A 55 -6.34 -3.05 14.91
C GLN A 55 -7.71 -2.45 14.57
N ILE A 56 -7.82 -1.12 14.55
CA ILE A 56 -9.06 -0.41 14.18
C ILE A 56 -9.51 -0.80 12.77
N GLU A 57 -8.60 -0.78 11.79
CA GLU A 57 -8.91 -1.18 10.41
C GLU A 57 -9.40 -2.64 10.32
N PHE A 58 -8.76 -3.55 11.07
CA PHE A 58 -9.19 -4.95 11.13
C PHE A 58 -10.61 -5.08 11.67
N LEU A 59 -10.93 -4.40 12.77
CA LEU A 59 -12.25 -4.42 13.39
C LEU A 59 -13.33 -3.84 12.47
N LEU A 60 -13.05 -2.71 11.82
CA LEU A 60 -13.98 -2.08 10.88
C LEU A 60 -14.28 -3.00 9.70
N ARG A 61 -13.26 -3.64 9.11
CA ARG A 61 -13.48 -4.58 8.00
C ARG A 61 -14.26 -5.81 8.42
N ARG A 62 -13.95 -6.35 9.60
CA ARG A 62 -14.67 -7.49 10.16
C ARG A 62 -16.15 -7.13 10.38
N ALA A 63 -16.43 -6.01 11.03
CA ALA A 63 -17.80 -5.55 11.27
C ALA A 63 -18.57 -5.28 9.95
N LEU A 64 -17.91 -4.69 8.95
CA LEU A 64 -18.50 -4.51 7.62
C LEU A 64 -18.78 -5.84 6.92
N ALA A 65 -17.89 -6.83 7.03
CA ALA A 65 -18.09 -8.15 6.44
C ALA A 65 -19.24 -8.89 7.13
N GLU A 66 -19.27 -8.91 8.46
CA GLU A 66 -20.35 -9.50 9.26
C GLU A 66 -21.71 -8.85 8.95
N ALA A 67 -21.72 -7.54 8.69
CA ALA A 67 -22.91 -6.81 8.28
C ALA A 67 -23.28 -6.98 6.79
N GLY A 68 -22.48 -7.70 5.97
CA GLY A 68 -22.68 -7.83 4.53
C GLY A 68 -22.46 -6.54 3.73
N ARG A 69 -21.70 -5.58 4.27
CA ARG A 69 -21.47 -4.24 3.72
C ARG A 69 -20.05 -3.98 3.26
N LEU A 70 -19.16 -4.97 3.34
CA LEU A 70 -17.79 -4.82 2.86
C LEU A 70 -17.79 -4.67 1.32
N PRO A 71 -17.27 -3.58 0.74
CA PRO A 71 -17.23 -3.42 -0.71
C PRO A 71 -16.37 -4.48 -1.37
N GLY A 72 -16.84 -5.09 -2.47
CA GLY A 72 -16.09 -6.11 -3.21
C GLY A 72 -14.77 -5.62 -3.83
N SER A 73 -14.62 -4.30 -4.01
CA SER A 73 -13.38 -3.66 -4.48
C SER A 73 -12.36 -3.37 -3.37
N ALA A 74 -12.69 -3.63 -2.10
CA ALA A 74 -11.76 -3.42 -1.00
C ALA A 74 -10.58 -4.39 -1.10
N GLY A 75 -9.39 -3.87 -1.38
CA GLY A 75 -8.16 -4.67 -1.44
C GLY A 75 -7.83 -5.37 -0.10
N PRO A 76 -6.98 -6.41 -0.12
CA PRO A 76 -6.65 -7.18 1.08
C PRO A 76 -5.92 -6.35 2.13
N LEU A 77 -6.05 -6.75 3.40
CA LEU A 77 -5.29 -6.15 4.49
C LEU A 77 -3.77 -6.30 4.26
N PRO A 78 -2.97 -5.24 4.46
CA PRO A 78 -1.51 -5.34 4.35
C PRO A 78 -0.95 -6.36 5.35
N ARG A 79 0.05 -7.14 4.92
CA ARG A 79 0.76 -8.06 5.82
C ARG A 79 1.53 -7.29 6.90
N ARG A 80 1.61 -7.89 8.09
CA ARG A 80 2.34 -7.36 9.25
C ARG A 80 3.80 -7.10 8.90
N GLY A 81 4.38 -6.02 9.43
CA GLY A 81 5.83 -5.76 9.38
C GLY A 81 6.44 -5.49 8.01
N ARG A 82 5.65 -5.42 6.92
CA ARG A 82 6.19 -5.16 5.57
C ARG A 82 5.83 -3.75 5.11
N PRO A 83 6.74 -2.76 5.24
CA PRO A 83 6.70 -1.61 4.38
C PRO A 83 6.72 -2.10 2.92
N PRO A 84 5.82 -1.64 2.06
CA PRO A 84 5.97 -1.90 0.63
C PRO A 84 7.32 -1.33 0.17
N LYS A 85 8.09 -2.08 -0.63
CA LYS A 85 9.35 -1.61 -1.21
C LYS A 85 9.03 -0.36 -2.06
N GLY A 86 9.43 0.82 -1.57
CA GLY A 86 9.37 2.06 -2.33
C GLY A 86 10.35 2.02 -3.52
N PRO A 87 10.19 2.88 -4.54
CA PRO A 87 11.21 3.06 -5.54
C PRO A 87 12.44 3.68 -4.84
N THR A 88 13.56 2.97 -4.88
CA THR A 88 14.87 3.51 -4.50
C THR A 88 15.25 4.55 -5.54
N GLY A 89 14.93 5.82 -5.29
CA GLY A 89 15.62 6.94 -5.94
C GLY A 89 17.00 7.02 -5.32
N GLY A 90 18.00 6.49 -6.02
CA GLY A 90 19.39 6.78 -5.74
C GLY A 90 19.74 8.05 -6.50
N ASP A 91 19.93 9.14 -5.77
CA ASP A 91 20.65 10.30 -6.25
C ASP A 91 22.05 9.83 -6.67
N ALA A 92 22.41 10.03 -7.94
CA ALA A 92 23.78 9.96 -8.42
C ALA A 92 24.21 11.41 -8.67
N GLU A 93 25.19 11.81 -7.88
CA GLU A 93 26.01 13.02 -7.99
C GLU A 93 26.64 13.19 -9.38
#